data_AF-A0A4S2QFP3-F1
#
_entry.id   AF-A0A4S2QFP3-F1
#
_cell.length_a   1.000
_cell.length_b   1.000
_cell.length_c   1.000
_cell.angle_alpha   90.00
_cell.angle_beta   90.00
_cell.angle_gamma   90.00
#
_symmetry.space_group_name_H-M   'P 1'
#
loop_
_entity.id
_entity.type
_entity.pdbx_description
1 polymer ?
#
loop_
_entity_poly.entity_id
_entity_poly.type
_entity_poly.pdbx_seq_one_letter_code
_entity_poly.pdbx_strand_id
1 'polypeptide(L)'
;MKTADFILRVRFDYNDVDADRIEDPLILDYLNEAMAEMFKLNPSRFIKTVVAKLDDSDLQQPCCCDLLYSVDAITDAHGNFIAALKDVDEAAQTAFGKRNCSNRKTDARSYSKVANTDNQFTVKPPISPNETAYARMTCAVKPTQIKAGDDLDEIVTENYAALVD
;
A
#
# COMPACT_ATOMS: atom_id res chain seq x y z
N MET A 1 -5.67 15.88 -15.83
CA MET A 1 -6.52 17.08 -15.62
C MET A 1 -5.85 17.86 -14.53
N LYS A 2 -5.52 19.15 -14.74
CA LYS A 2 -4.81 19.88 -13.68
C LYS A 2 -5.75 20.27 -12.55
N THR A 3 -5.20 20.42 -11.35
CA THR A 3 -5.95 20.93 -10.18
C THR A 3 -6.67 22.25 -10.49
N ALA A 4 -6.02 23.14 -11.25
CA ALA A 4 -6.61 24.42 -11.66
C ALA A 4 -7.86 24.26 -12.54
N ASP A 5 -7.88 23.24 -13.42
CA ASP A 5 -9.04 22.97 -14.29
C ASP A 5 -10.22 22.45 -13.48
N PHE A 6 -9.96 21.62 -12.46
CA PHE A 6 -10.97 21.13 -11.53
C PHE A 6 -11.58 22.29 -10.71
N ILE A 7 -10.74 23.14 -10.13
CA ILE A 7 -11.19 24.31 -9.36
C ILE A 7 -12.07 25.21 -10.23
N LEU A 8 -11.64 25.52 -11.46
CA LEU A 8 -12.42 26.33 -12.40
C LEU A 8 -13.79 25.70 -12.69
N ARG A 9 -13.84 24.37 -12.85
CA ARG A 9 -15.10 23.66 -13.10
C ARG A 9 -16.05 23.70 -11.91
N VAL A 10 -15.54 23.49 -10.69
CA VAL A 10 -16.33 23.64 -9.46
C VAL A 10 -16.88 25.06 -9.37
N ARG A 11 -16.06 26.08 -9.65
CA ARG A 11 -16.50 27.48 -9.68
C ARG A 11 -17.64 27.73 -10.66
N PHE A 12 -17.57 27.17 -11.86
CA PHE A 12 -18.67 27.24 -12.82
C PHE A 12 -19.95 26.58 -12.29
N ASP A 13 -19.84 25.39 -11.68
CA ASP A 13 -21.00 24.67 -11.15
C ASP A 13 -21.67 25.43 -9.98
N TYR A 14 -20.88 26.16 -9.18
CA TYR A 14 -21.38 27.01 -8.09
C TYR A 14 -21.77 28.43 -8.52
N ASN A 15 -21.62 28.79 -9.80
CA ASN A 15 -21.76 30.16 -10.31
C ASN A 15 -20.91 31.19 -9.50
N ASP A 16 -19.70 30.82 -9.12
CA ASP A 16 -18.72 31.65 -8.39
C ASP A 16 -17.43 31.79 -9.22
N VAL A 17 -17.58 32.39 -10.41
CA VAL A 17 -16.51 32.55 -11.39
C VAL A 17 -15.54 33.65 -10.97
N ASP A 18 -16.03 34.65 -10.23
CA ASP A 18 -15.31 35.81 -9.72
C ASP A 18 -14.61 35.59 -8.38
N ALA A 19 -14.76 34.40 -7.78
CA ALA A 19 -14.13 34.03 -6.51
C ALA A 19 -14.55 34.90 -5.33
N ASP A 20 -15.81 35.28 -5.31
CA ASP A 20 -16.39 36.14 -4.26
C ASP A 20 -16.87 35.34 -3.04
N ARG A 21 -17.12 34.03 -3.19
CA ARG A 21 -17.74 33.19 -2.15
C ARG A 21 -16.84 32.09 -1.63
N ILE A 22 -16.18 31.35 -2.51
CA ILE A 22 -15.42 30.15 -2.18
C ILE A 22 -13.97 30.36 -2.56
N GLU A 23 -13.08 30.20 -1.58
CA GLU A 23 -11.64 30.29 -1.79
C GLU A 23 -11.09 28.99 -2.40
N ASP A 24 -10.11 29.09 -3.31
CA ASP A 24 -9.47 27.92 -3.94
C ASP A 24 -8.90 26.89 -2.93
N PRO A 25 -8.27 27.29 -1.80
CA PRO A 25 -7.78 26.34 -0.80
C PRO A 25 -8.90 25.49 -0.20
N LEU A 26 -10.11 26.06 -0.02
CA LEU A 26 -11.24 25.33 0.54
C LEU A 26 -11.73 24.24 -0.42
N ILE A 27 -11.74 24.52 -1.72
CA ILE A 27 -12.08 23.52 -2.75
C ILE A 27 -11.06 22.37 -2.73
N LEU A 28 -9.77 22.69 -2.52
CA LEU A 28 -8.71 21.69 -2.41
C LEU A 28 -8.80 20.84 -1.15
N ASP A 29 -9.17 21.45 -0.04
CA ASP A 29 -9.38 20.73 1.22
C ASP A 29 -10.53 19.72 1.08
N TYR A 30 -11.66 20.12 0.48
CA TYR A 30 -12.76 19.20 0.21
C TYR A 30 -12.37 18.07 -0.74
N LEU A 31 -11.56 18.36 -1.77
CA LEU A 31 -11.05 17.32 -2.66
C LEU A 31 -10.18 16.31 -1.90
N ASN A 32 -9.27 16.78 -1.06
CA ASN A 32 -8.42 15.92 -0.23
C ASN A 32 -9.23 15.11 0.80
N GLU A 33 -10.26 15.72 1.41
CA GLU A 33 -11.19 15.04 2.32
C GLU A 33 -11.95 13.93 1.59
N ALA A 34 -12.49 14.21 0.41
CA ALA A 34 -13.19 13.22 -0.41
C ALA A 34 -12.27 12.03 -0.77
N MET A 35 -11.02 12.28 -1.14
CA MET A 35 -10.05 11.21 -1.42
C MET A 35 -9.74 10.37 -0.17
N ALA A 36 -9.63 10.98 1.00
CA ALA A 36 -9.40 10.27 2.25
C ALA A 36 -10.59 9.39 2.65
N GLU A 37 -11.82 9.89 2.50
CA GLU A 37 -13.03 9.11 2.77
C GLU A 37 -13.22 7.97 1.76
N MET A 38 -12.90 8.19 0.48
CA MET A 38 -12.91 7.11 -0.52
C MET A 38 -11.93 5.98 -0.14
N PHE A 39 -10.73 6.32 0.32
CA PHE A 39 -9.76 5.32 0.78
C PHE A 39 -10.29 4.52 1.98
N LYS A 40 -10.94 5.20 2.94
CA LYS A 40 -11.52 4.56 4.13
C LYS A 40 -12.70 3.64 3.79
N LEU A 41 -13.56 4.06 2.86
CA LEU A 41 -14.74 3.30 2.43
C LEU A 41 -14.36 2.10 1.55
N ASN A 42 -13.39 2.27 0.65
CA ASN A 42 -12.99 1.22 -0.28
C ASN A 42 -11.48 1.24 -0.56
N PRO A 43 -10.65 0.75 0.38
CA PRO A 43 -9.19 0.72 0.23
C PRO A 43 -8.74 -0.18 -0.93
N SER A 44 -9.58 -1.12 -1.36
CA SER A 44 -9.26 -2.04 -2.47
C SER A 44 -9.10 -1.32 -3.82
N ARG A 45 -9.63 -0.10 -3.96
CA ARG A 45 -9.46 0.73 -5.16
C ARG A 45 -8.08 1.39 -5.24
N PHE A 46 -7.31 1.36 -4.15
CA PHE A 46 -6.01 2.00 -4.03
C PHE A 46 -4.87 0.97 -3.93
N ILE A 47 -5.11 -0.25 -4.43
CA ILE A 47 -4.14 -1.33 -4.39
C ILE A 47 -2.97 -1.02 -5.32
N LYS A 48 -1.77 -1.02 -4.76
CA LYS A 48 -0.49 -0.91 -5.46
C LYS A 48 0.44 -2.01 -5.01
N THR A 49 1.27 -2.45 -5.95
CA THR A 49 2.40 -3.31 -5.64
C THR A 49 3.55 -2.43 -5.17
N VAL A 50 3.98 -2.62 -3.93
CA VAL A 50 5.07 -1.87 -3.31
C VAL A 50 6.27 -2.80 -3.16
N VAL A 51 7.47 -2.28 -3.41
CA VAL A 51 8.72 -2.96 -3.10
C VAL A 51 9.41 -2.16 -2.01
N ALA A 52 9.62 -2.79 -0.85
CA ALA A 52 10.26 -2.15 0.30
C ALA A 52 11.45 -2.98 0.77
N LYS A 53 12.50 -2.27 1.20
CA LYS A 53 13.62 -2.88 1.92
C LYS A 53 13.13 -3.32 3.30
N LEU A 54 13.50 -4.52 3.70
CA LEU A 54 13.21 -5.03 5.04
C LEU A 54 14.25 -4.55 6.05
N ASP A 55 13.79 -4.31 7.26
CA ASP A 55 14.64 -3.96 8.41
C ASP A 55 15.26 -5.22 9.04
N ASP A 56 16.35 -5.02 9.78
CA ASP A 56 17.08 -6.07 10.51
C ASP A 56 16.26 -6.54 11.74
N SER A 57 15.14 -7.22 11.48
CA SER A 57 14.13 -7.60 12.46
C SER A 57 13.26 -8.75 11.95
N ASP A 58 12.49 -9.37 12.85
CA ASP A 58 11.41 -10.30 12.50
C ASP A 58 10.10 -9.55 12.18
N LEU A 59 9.78 -8.51 12.96
CA LEU A 59 8.64 -7.63 12.72
C LEU A 59 9.00 -6.53 11.71
N GLN A 60 8.18 -6.40 10.68
CA GLN A 60 8.36 -5.48 9.57
C GLN A 60 7.18 -4.52 9.46
N GLN A 61 7.48 -3.24 9.24
CA GLN A 61 6.48 -2.20 8.98
C GLN A 61 6.95 -1.32 7.80
N PRO A 62 6.55 -1.66 6.57
CA PRO A 62 6.96 -0.93 5.38
C PRO A 62 6.40 0.50 5.38
N CYS A 63 7.26 1.48 5.09
CA CYS A 63 6.95 2.90 5.18
C CYS A 63 5.95 3.42 4.13
N CYS A 64 5.66 2.64 3.08
CA CYS A 64 4.83 3.06 1.94
C CYS A 64 3.58 2.18 1.77
N CYS A 65 3.12 1.54 2.83
CA CYS A 65 1.94 0.68 2.83
C CYS A 65 1.03 1.11 3.98
N ASP A 66 -0.13 1.67 3.65
CA ASP A 66 -1.14 2.05 4.65
C ASP A 66 -1.93 0.83 5.11
N LEU A 67 -2.32 -0.04 4.16
CA LEU A 67 -3.01 -1.31 4.44
C LEU A 67 -2.35 -2.45 3.65
N LEU A 68 -1.80 -3.43 4.37
CA LEU A 68 -1.17 -4.61 3.80
C LEU A 68 -2.22 -5.70 3.53
N TYR A 69 -2.32 -6.16 2.28
CA TYR A 69 -3.13 -7.32 1.92
C TYR A 69 -2.31 -8.61 1.91
N SER A 70 -1.17 -8.60 1.22
CA SER A 70 -0.28 -9.75 1.10
C SER A 70 1.18 -9.33 0.92
N VAL A 71 2.08 -10.19 1.38
CA VAL A 71 3.47 -10.19 0.95
C VAL A 71 3.56 -11.23 -0.17
N ASP A 72 4.00 -10.82 -1.36
CA ASP A 72 3.90 -11.64 -2.57
C ASP A 72 5.19 -12.40 -2.88
N ALA A 73 6.35 -11.75 -2.69
CA ALA A 73 7.65 -12.34 -3.01
C ALA A 73 8.81 -11.63 -2.30
N ILE A 74 9.93 -12.35 -2.15
CA ILE A 74 11.24 -11.71 -1.92
C ILE A 74 11.80 -11.27 -3.26
N THR A 75 12.22 -10.02 -3.34
CA THR A 75 12.75 -9.42 -4.55
C THR A 75 14.13 -8.80 -4.31
N ASP A 76 14.80 -8.47 -5.41
CA ASP A 76 15.90 -7.51 -5.39
C ASP A 76 15.35 -6.08 -5.30
N ALA A 77 16.26 -5.10 -5.30
CA ALA A 77 15.92 -3.68 -5.27
C ALA A 77 15.08 -3.22 -6.47
N HIS A 78 15.04 -4.00 -7.55
CA HIS A 78 14.31 -3.71 -8.78
C HIS A 78 12.99 -4.48 -8.87
N GLY A 79 12.63 -5.28 -7.85
CA GLY A 79 11.40 -6.07 -7.86
C GLY A 79 11.53 -7.39 -8.62
N ASN A 80 12.73 -7.79 -9.04
CA ASN A 80 12.96 -9.09 -9.67
C ASN A 80 12.84 -10.19 -8.63
N PHE A 81 12.18 -11.27 -9.04
CA PHE A 81 11.85 -12.39 -8.16
C PHE A 81 13.11 -13.18 -7.76
N ILE A 82 13.39 -13.27 -6.46
CA ILE A 82 14.50 -14.06 -5.93
C ILE A 82 14.00 -15.42 -5.42
N ALA A 83 12.86 -15.47 -4.74
CA ALA A 83 12.32 -16.71 -4.19
C ALA A 83 10.80 -16.66 -3.97
N ALA A 84 10.16 -17.83 -4.14
CA ALA A 84 8.75 -18.05 -3.80
C ALA A 84 8.55 -18.12 -2.29
N LEU A 85 7.50 -17.46 -1.80
CA LEU A 85 7.09 -17.56 -0.41
C LEU A 85 6.48 -18.92 -0.14
N LYS A 86 6.75 -19.48 1.04
CA LYS A 86 5.98 -20.60 1.58
C LYS A 86 5.05 -20.09 2.65
N ASP A 87 3.75 -20.16 2.39
CA ASP A 87 2.75 -20.12 3.45
C ASP A 87 2.94 -21.36 4.31
N VAL A 88 3.28 -21.13 5.57
CA VAL A 88 3.39 -22.19 6.57
C VAL A 88 2.07 -22.19 7.33
N ASP A 89 1.22 -23.17 7.02
CA ASP A 89 0.02 -23.43 7.81
C ASP A 89 0.43 -23.97 9.19
N GLU A 90 0.42 -23.08 10.20
CA GLU A 90 0.74 -23.41 11.59
C GLU A 90 -0.28 -24.42 12.16
N ALA A 91 -1.51 -24.49 11.64
CA ALA A 91 -2.52 -25.47 12.08
C ALA A 91 -2.17 -26.89 11.63
N ALA A 92 -1.70 -27.05 10.39
CA ALA A 92 -1.20 -28.33 9.90
C ALA A 92 0.06 -28.77 10.65
N GLN A 93 0.98 -27.85 10.97
CA GLN A 93 2.17 -28.16 11.77
C GLN A 93 1.83 -28.72 13.16
N THR A 94 0.82 -28.13 13.81
CA THR A 94 0.38 -28.55 15.14
C THR A 94 -0.36 -29.89 15.09
N ALA A 95 -1.19 -30.10 14.06
CA ALA A 95 -1.98 -31.32 13.88
C ALA A 95 -1.15 -32.58 13.59
N PHE A 96 0.00 -32.43 12.89
CA PHE A 96 0.81 -33.59 12.51
C PHE A 96 1.88 -33.98 13.54
N GLY A 97 2.08 -33.23 14.63
CA GLY A 97 2.96 -33.60 15.75
C GLY A 97 4.42 -33.93 15.38
N LYS A 98 4.86 -33.62 14.15
CA LYS A 98 6.19 -33.98 13.67
C LYS A 98 7.19 -32.96 14.17
N ARG A 99 8.00 -33.40 15.14
CA ARG A 99 9.23 -32.72 15.57
C ARG A 99 10.05 -32.38 14.32
N ASN A 100 10.38 -31.09 14.13
CA ASN A 100 11.10 -30.59 12.97
C ASN A 100 12.25 -31.52 12.56
N CYS A 101 12.24 -32.00 11.31
CA CYS A 101 13.46 -32.52 10.70
C CYS A 101 14.46 -31.37 10.62
N SER A 102 15.49 -31.41 11.48
CA SER A 102 16.43 -30.32 11.75
C SER A 102 17.38 -29.95 10.60
N ASN A 103 17.23 -30.51 9.40
CA ASN A 103 18.27 -30.46 8.37
C ASN A 103 17.80 -30.11 6.95
N ARG A 104 16.68 -29.39 6.78
CA ARG A 104 16.45 -28.69 5.51
C ARG A 104 16.77 -27.21 5.69
N LYS A 105 18.00 -26.84 5.33
CA LYS A 105 18.33 -25.46 4.93
C LYS A 105 17.54 -25.16 3.65
N THR A 106 16.27 -24.82 3.81
CA THR A 106 15.56 -24.13 2.75
C THR A 106 15.78 -22.65 3.02
N ASP A 107 16.34 -21.94 2.05
CA ASP A 107 16.39 -20.47 2.04
C ASP A 107 14.99 -19.83 1.92
N ALA A 108 13.94 -20.63 2.11
CA ALA A 108 12.56 -20.22 2.06
C ALA A 108 12.18 -19.54 3.38
N ARG A 109 11.92 -18.24 3.30
CA ARG A 109 11.32 -17.48 4.40
C ARG A 109 9.80 -17.59 4.33
N SER A 110 9.17 -17.67 5.49
CA SER A 110 7.73 -17.60 5.66
C SER A 110 7.35 -16.25 6.23
N TYR A 111 6.19 -15.75 5.81
CA TYR A 111 5.66 -14.45 6.20
C TYR A 111 4.28 -14.64 6.80
N SER A 112 3.96 -13.86 7.83
CA SER A 112 2.63 -13.88 8.42
C SER A 112 2.21 -12.47 8.78
N LYS A 113 1.06 -12.03 8.25
CA LYS A 113 0.46 -10.74 8.60
C LYS A 113 0.12 -10.75 10.09
N VAL A 114 0.47 -9.68 10.80
CA VAL A 114 0.10 -9.54 12.21
C VAL A 114 -1.38 -9.21 12.28
N ALA A 115 -2.14 -10.06 12.98
CA ALA A 115 -3.57 -9.85 13.15
C ALA A 115 -3.86 -8.49 13.82
N ASN A 116 -4.93 -7.82 13.40
CA ASN A 116 -5.37 -6.52 13.91
C ASN A 116 -4.37 -5.36 13.71
N THR A 117 -3.46 -5.49 12.74
CA THR A 117 -2.61 -4.39 12.29
C THR A 117 -2.87 -4.10 10.83
N ASP A 118 -2.75 -2.83 10.45
CA ASP A 118 -3.01 -2.42 9.08
C ASP A 118 -1.85 -2.81 8.16
N ASN A 119 -0.61 -2.62 8.58
CA ASN A 119 0.56 -2.73 7.72
C ASN A 119 1.73 -3.56 8.29
N GLN A 120 1.53 -4.35 9.35
CA GLN A 120 2.63 -5.14 9.92
C GLN A 120 2.60 -6.61 9.50
N PHE A 121 3.80 -7.15 9.31
CA PHE A 121 3.98 -8.58 9.08
C PHE A 121 5.26 -9.08 9.76
N THR A 122 5.29 -10.38 10.01
CA THR A 122 6.45 -11.07 10.59
C THR A 122 7.16 -11.90 9.54
N VAL A 123 8.47 -12.02 9.66
CA VAL A 123 9.34 -12.79 8.77
C VAL A 123 10.07 -13.86 9.59
N LYS A 124 9.96 -15.13 9.16
CA LYS A 124 10.68 -16.25 9.75
C LYS A 124 11.47 -16.99 8.65
N PRO A 125 12.78 -17.22 8.81
CA PRO A 125 13.66 -16.66 9.84
C PRO A 125 13.78 -15.12 9.74
N PRO A 126 14.16 -14.43 10.84
CA PRO A 126 14.36 -12.98 10.85
C PRO A 126 15.42 -12.51 9.85
N ILE A 127 15.39 -11.24 9.45
CA ILE A 127 16.45 -10.64 8.63
C ILE A 127 17.70 -10.48 9.49
N SER A 128 18.84 -11.00 9.01
CA SER A 128 20.09 -10.93 9.77
C SER A 128 20.72 -9.54 9.67
N PRO A 129 21.45 -9.07 10.70
CA PRO A 129 22.22 -7.84 10.60
C PRO A 129 23.21 -7.93 9.42
N ASN A 130 23.17 -6.94 8.51
CA ASN A 130 23.91 -6.88 7.23
C ASN A 130 23.33 -7.68 6.05
N GLU A 131 22.14 -8.26 6.17
CA GLU A 131 21.44 -8.85 5.05
C GLU A 131 20.55 -7.80 4.36
N THR A 132 20.66 -7.66 3.04
CA THR A 132 19.76 -6.77 2.27
C THR A 132 18.70 -7.60 1.58
N ALA A 133 17.48 -7.55 2.11
CA ALA A 133 16.32 -8.21 1.52
C ALA A 133 15.26 -7.17 1.15
N TYR A 134 14.60 -7.36 0.01
CA TYR A 134 13.43 -6.59 -0.36
C TYR A 134 12.23 -7.51 -0.43
N ALA A 135 11.07 -6.99 -0.07
CA ALA A 135 9.80 -7.68 -0.23
C ALA A 135 8.92 -6.89 -1.19
N ARG A 136 8.32 -7.62 -2.12
CA ARG A 136 7.20 -7.13 -2.92
C ARG A 136 5.91 -7.48 -2.19
N MET A 137 5.06 -6.48 -2.00
CA MET A 137 3.82 -6.57 -1.25
C MET A 137 2.69 -5.91 -2.03
N THR A 138 1.49 -6.43 -1.83
CA THR A 138 0.27 -5.83 -2.34
C THR A 138 -0.39 -5.06 -1.19
N CYS A 139 -0.48 -3.74 -1.37
CA CYS A 139 -0.91 -2.79 -0.35
C CYS A 139 -1.96 -1.82 -0.89
N ALA A 140 -2.93 -1.40 -0.08
CA ALA A 140 -3.59 -0.13 -0.35
C ALA A 140 -2.69 1.01 0.10
N VAL A 141 -2.49 1.99 -0.77
CA VAL A 141 -1.70 3.20 -0.49
C VAL A 141 -2.60 4.41 -0.58
N LYS A 142 -2.67 5.18 0.50
CA LYS A 142 -3.46 6.40 0.54
C LYS A 142 -2.88 7.39 -0.48
N PRO A 143 -3.72 7.99 -1.34
CA PRO A 143 -3.27 9.03 -2.25
C PRO A 143 -2.56 10.16 -1.49
N THR A 144 -1.49 10.68 -2.08
CA THR A 144 -0.81 11.85 -1.57
C THR A 144 -1.75 13.06 -1.58
N GLN A 145 -1.55 13.98 -0.64
CA GLN A 145 -2.32 15.21 -0.60
C GLN A 145 -2.14 16.00 -1.90
N ILE A 146 -3.26 16.29 -2.56
CA ILE A 146 -3.34 17.08 -3.78
C ILE A 146 -3.07 18.54 -3.44
N LYS A 147 -2.12 19.15 -4.13
CA LYS A 147 -1.73 20.55 -4.00
C LYS A 147 -2.16 21.36 -5.21
N ALA A 148 -2.13 22.68 -5.05
CA ALA A 148 -2.32 23.61 -6.15
C ALA A 148 -1.24 23.40 -7.22
N GLY A 149 -1.66 23.16 -8.46
CA GLY A 149 -0.76 22.95 -9.61
C GLY A 149 -0.44 21.49 -9.93
N ASP A 150 -0.88 20.53 -9.12
CA ASP A 150 -0.71 19.11 -9.39
C ASP A 150 -1.52 18.66 -10.62
N ASP A 151 -1.12 17.52 -11.22
CA ASP A 151 -1.94 16.82 -12.19
C ASP A 151 -2.80 15.77 -11.47
N LEU A 152 -4.12 15.92 -11.58
CA LEU A 152 -5.08 14.99 -10.99
C LEU A 152 -5.10 13.66 -11.72
N ASP A 153 -4.60 13.57 -12.96
CA ASP A 153 -4.64 12.30 -13.70
C ASP A 153 -3.75 11.23 -13.06
N GLU A 154 -2.59 11.63 -12.57
CA GLU A 154 -1.63 10.74 -11.90
C GLU A 154 -2.07 10.39 -10.48
N ILE A 155 -2.84 11.26 -9.83
CA ILE A 155 -3.23 11.10 -8.42
C ILE A 155 -4.59 10.39 -8.28
N VAL A 156 -5.51 10.64 -9.22
CA VAL A 156 -6.93 10.24 -9.12
C VAL A 156 -7.33 9.22 -10.20
N THR A 157 -6.87 9.38 -11.44
CA THR A 157 -7.47 8.70 -12.61
C THR A 157 -7.00 7.25 -12.82
N GLU A 158 -5.78 6.88 -12.39
CA GLU A 158 -5.36 5.47 -12.34
C GLU A 158 -6.28 4.60 -11.45
N ASN A 159 -7.03 5.21 -10.52
CA ASN A 159 -7.89 4.52 -9.55
C ASN A 159 -9.40 4.65 -9.86
N TYR A 160 -9.79 5.45 -10.86
CA TYR A 160 -11.20 5.74 -11.15
C TYR A 160 -11.83 4.78 -12.17
N ALA A 161 -11.04 4.23 -13.10
CA ALA A 161 -11.54 3.31 -14.13
C ALA A 161 -12.17 2.04 -13.54
N ALA A 162 -11.82 1.67 -12.30
CA ALA A 162 -12.42 0.54 -11.62
C ALA A 162 -13.76 0.88 -10.93
N LEU A 163 -14.06 2.16 -10.64
CA LEU A 163 -15.29 2.58 -9.93
C LEU A 163 -16.57 2.49 -10.78
N VAL A 164 -16.44 2.29 -12.10
CA VAL A 164 -17.56 2.32 -13.06
C VAL A 164 -17.90 0.93 -13.64
N ASP A 165 -17.30 -0.14 -13.10
CA ASP A 165 -17.74 -1.53 -13.32
C ASP A 165 -18.48 -2.08 -12.10
#